data_AF-A0A8S3QGR2-F1
#
_entry.id   AF-A0A8S3QGR2-F1
#
_cell.length_a   1.000
_cell.length_b   1.000
_cell.length_c   1.000
_cell.angle_alpha   90.00
_cell.angle_beta   90.00
_cell.angle_gamma   90.00
#
_symmetry.space_group_name_H-M   'P 1'
#
loop_
_entity.id
_entity.type
_entity.pdbx_description
1 polymer ?
#
loop_
_entity_poly.entity_id
_entity_poly.type
_entity_poly.pdbx_seq_one_letter_code
_entity_poly.pdbx_strand_id
1 'polypeptide(L)'
;MNIFRCLLVILATVHNICASVCNSSNKEKVGRIVFGEASGEPADAQLAVAFTIINRMNHMSYPNTLNGVVYQTHTSGGRTRHLYKTLDNPDHDKRWEAAKPDKTEEHLAYEAAITAAGHALCDTGDNPMRCGPVTFCALNPCSSTSSNRYWCVAEKRKIGNHWFACFEKHFGQC
;
A
#
# COMPACT_ATOMS: atom_id res chain seq x y z
N MET A 1 28.90 -2.30 0.45
CA MET A 1 29.09 -2.66 1.86
C MET A 1 29.19 -1.37 2.66
N ASN A 2 28.06 -0.77 3.03
CA ASN A 2 28.03 0.47 3.81
C ASN A 2 27.22 0.24 5.08
N ILE A 3 27.98 -0.11 6.12
CA ILE A 3 27.61 -0.07 7.53
C ILE A 3 27.75 1.38 7.99
N PHE A 4 26.68 2.00 8.49
CA PHE A 4 26.63 3.17 9.40
C PHE A 4 25.14 3.58 9.50
N ARG A 5 24.45 3.73 10.63
CA ARG A 5 24.77 3.87 12.05
C ARG A 5 23.51 3.45 12.84
N CYS A 6 23.58 2.34 13.57
CA CYS A 6 22.68 2.09 14.69
C CYS A 6 23.39 2.63 15.92
N LEU A 7 23.21 3.93 16.23
CA LEU A 7 23.82 4.55 17.39
C LEU A 7 22.91 4.34 18.60
N LEU A 8 23.49 3.67 19.58
CA LEU A 8 22.91 2.99 20.72
C LEU A 8 22.28 3.96 21.73
N VAL A 9 20.94 4.05 21.80
CA VAL A 9 20.22 4.58 22.97
C VAL A 9 18.87 3.84 23.12
N ILE A 10 18.85 2.89 24.07
CA ILE A 10 17.73 2.51 24.96
C ILE A 10 16.46 1.88 24.32
N LEU A 11 16.09 0.71 24.85
CA LEU A 11 14.93 -0.18 24.58
C LEU A 11 15.02 -1.13 23.35
N ALA A 12 15.41 -2.37 23.63
CA ALA A 12 15.34 -3.53 22.75
C ALA A 12 13.90 -4.02 22.42
N THR A 13 12.92 -3.12 22.26
CA THR A 13 11.53 -3.47 21.95
C THR A 13 11.05 -2.97 20.59
N VAL A 14 11.77 -2.06 19.94
CA VAL A 14 11.38 -1.50 18.62
C VAL A 14 11.89 -2.31 17.42
N HIS A 15 12.89 -3.20 17.61
CA HIS A 15 13.46 -4.00 16.52
C HIS A 15 12.61 -5.22 16.09
N ASN A 16 11.49 -5.51 16.77
CA ASN A 16 10.67 -6.70 16.49
C ASN A 16 9.43 -6.45 15.61
N ILE A 17 9.07 -5.19 15.33
CA ILE A 17 7.84 -4.89 14.57
C ILE A 17 8.03 -5.21 13.08
N CYS A 18 9.14 -4.75 12.47
CA CYS A 18 9.45 -5.02 11.05
C CYS A 18 9.65 -6.52 10.76
N ALA A 19 10.31 -7.25 11.67
CA ALA A 19 10.50 -8.70 11.55
C ALA A 19 9.18 -9.49 11.60
N SER A 20 8.19 -9.04 12.39
CA SER A 20 6.89 -9.71 12.46
C SER A 20 6.04 -9.51 11.20
N VAL A 21 6.11 -8.32 10.58
CA VAL A 21 5.32 -7.97 9.39
C VAL A 21 5.96 -8.52 8.11
N CYS A 22 7.29 -8.51 8.00
CA CYS A 22 8.07 -9.07 6.90
C CYS A 22 8.12 -10.61 6.98
N ASN A 23 7.03 -11.28 6.56
CA ASN A 23 7.01 -12.73 6.41
C ASN A 23 6.29 -13.12 5.11
N SER A 24 6.50 -14.37 4.64
CA SER A 24 5.98 -14.84 3.35
C SER A 24 4.46 -14.73 3.24
N SER A 25 3.70 -15.04 4.30
CA SER A 25 2.24 -14.94 4.30
C SER A 25 1.77 -13.49 4.11
N ASN A 26 2.43 -12.53 4.77
CA ASN A 26 2.09 -11.12 4.62
C ASN A 26 2.52 -10.57 3.26
N LYS A 27 3.68 -10.99 2.74
CA LYS A 27 4.11 -10.67 1.37
C LYS A 27 3.11 -11.15 0.34
N GLU A 28 2.58 -12.37 0.50
CA GLU A 28 1.55 -12.91 -0.39
C GLU A 28 0.26 -12.09 -0.32
N LYS A 29 -0.22 -11.72 0.88
CA LYS A 29 -1.40 -10.86 1.03
C LYS A 29 -1.23 -9.50 0.37
N VAL A 30 -0.09 -8.84 0.60
CA VAL A 30 0.19 -7.52 0.00
C VAL A 30 0.44 -7.65 -1.50
N GLY A 31 1.11 -8.71 -1.94
CA GLY A 31 1.31 -9.04 -3.34
C GLY A 31 -0.01 -9.20 -4.09
N ARG A 32 -0.99 -9.90 -3.50
CA ARG A 32 -2.36 -9.99 -4.06
C ARG A 32 -2.99 -8.62 -4.25
N ILE A 33 -2.80 -7.70 -3.31
CA ILE A 33 -3.31 -6.32 -3.44
C ILE A 33 -2.60 -5.58 -4.58
N VAL A 34 -1.27 -5.59 -4.59
CA VAL A 34 -0.48 -4.90 -5.63
C VAL A 34 -0.79 -5.46 -7.02
N PHE A 35 -0.96 -6.77 -7.14
CA PHE A 35 -1.34 -7.42 -8.38
C PHE A 35 -2.71 -6.96 -8.88
N GLY A 36 -3.72 -6.91 -8.01
CA GLY A 36 -5.04 -6.44 -8.42
C GLY A 36 -5.12 -4.94 -8.72
N GLU A 37 -4.36 -4.12 -7.99
CA GLU A 37 -4.42 -2.66 -8.08
C GLU A 37 -3.43 -2.06 -9.07
N ALA A 38 -2.31 -2.72 -9.39
CA ALA A 38 -1.19 -2.14 -10.15
C ALA A 38 -0.44 -3.11 -11.09
N SER A 39 -1.01 -4.25 -11.46
CA SER A 39 -0.42 -5.10 -12.52
C SER A 39 -0.22 -4.32 -13.82
N GLY A 40 0.96 -4.46 -14.44
CA GLY A 40 1.32 -3.75 -15.67
C GLY A 40 1.78 -2.30 -15.47
N GLU A 41 1.72 -1.77 -14.25
CA GLU A 41 2.26 -0.46 -13.93
C GLU A 41 3.78 -0.49 -13.74
N PRO A 42 4.48 0.65 -13.91
CA PRO A 42 5.91 0.76 -13.59
C PRO A 42 6.21 0.32 -12.16
N ALA A 43 7.44 -0.17 -11.92
CA ALA A 43 7.86 -0.66 -10.60
C ALA A 43 7.59 0.34 -9.46
N ASP A 44 7.84 1.63 -9.68
CA ASP A 44 7.57 2.69 -8.71
C ASP A 44 6.08 2.83 -8.36
N ALA A 45 5.17 2.61 -9.32
CA ALA A 45 3.73 2.67 -9.07
C ALA A 45 3.26 1.45 -8.26
N GLN A 46 3.78 0.26 -8.56
CA GLN A 46 3.52 -0.95 -7.78
C GLN A 46 4.04 -0.80 -6.34
N LEU A 47 5.25 -0.25 -6.20
CA LEU A 47 5.85 0.07 -4.91
C LEU A 47 5.04 1.12 -4.14
N ALA A 48 4.58 2.17 -4.82
CA ALA A 48 3.73 3.19 -4.21
C ALA A 48 2.40 2.62 -3.70
N VAL A 49 1.76 1.70 -4.44
CA VAL A 49 0.58 0.97 -3.96
C VAL A 49 0.90 0.15 -2.70
N ALA A 50 2.00 -0.62 -2.70
CA ALA A 50 2.41 -1.40 -1.53
C ALA A 50 2.65 -0.49 -0.30
N PHE A 51 3.34 0.62 -0.47
CA PHE A 51 3.59 1.59 0.60
C PHE A 51 2.33 2.28 1.13
N THR A 52 1.23 2.33 0.38
CA THR A 52 -0.03 2.86 0.96
C THR A 52 -0.50 2.07 2.18
N ILE A 53 -0.19 0.78 2.24
CA ILE A 53 -0.49 -0.08 3.40
C ILE A 53 0.39 0.31 4.59
N ILE A 54 1.70 0.46 4.38
CA ILE A 54 2.67 0.84 5.41
C ILE A 54 2.38 2.24 5.94
N ASN A 55 2.13 3.20 5.05
CA ASN A 55 1.79 4.57 5.42
C ASN A 55 0.51 4.63 6.26
N ARG A 56 -0.48 3.77 5.99
CA ARG A 56 -1.69 3.64 6.81
C ARG A 56 -1.38 3.03 8.17
N MET A 57 -0.66 1.91 8.24
CA MET A 57 -0.29 1.29 9.52
C MET A 57 0.46 2.24 10.45
N ASN A 58 1.29 3.13 9.88
CA ASN A 58 2.07 4.12 10.63
C ASN A 58 1.28 5.39 10.99
N HIS A 59 0.03 5.53 10.56
CA HIS A 59 -0.77 6.73 10.78
C HIS A 59 -1.93 6.48 11.75
N MET A 60 -2.06 7.33 12.77
CA MET A 60 -3.01 7.17 13.89
C MET A 60 -4.50 7.12 13.48
N SER A 61 -4.85 7.56 12.27
CA SER A 61 -6.24 7.51 11.77
C SER A 61 -6.62 6.17 11.13
N TYR A 62 -5.70 5.22 11.09
CA TYR A 62 -5.89 3.89 10.52
C TYR A 62 -5.55 2.82 11.56
N PRO A 63 -6.03 1.57 11.35
CA PRO A 63 -5.56 0.44 12.14
C PRO A 63 -4.04 0.29 12.04
N ASN A 64 -3.40 -0.02 13.16
CA ASN A 64 -1.94 -0.18 13.26
C ASN A 64 -1.47 -1.62 12.98
N THR A 65 -2.31 -2.44 12.35
CA THR A 65 -1.98 -3.82 11.96
C THR A 65 -2.24 -4.04 10.48
N LEU A 66 -1.48 -4.96 9.87
CA LEU A 66 -1.64 -5.29 8.45
C LEU A 66 -3.08 -5.70 8.14
N ASN A 67 -3.61 -6.69 8.88
CA ASN A 67 -4.98 -7.17 8.69
C ASN A 67 -6.01 -6.05 8.90
N GLY A 68 -5.81 -5.19 9.90
CA GLY A 68 -6.69 -4.05 10.12
C GLY A 68 -6.75 -3.11 8.92
N VAL A 69 -5.63 -2.85 8.26
CA VAL A 69 -5.57 -2.01 7.05
C VAL A 69 -6.10 -2.72 5.81
N VAL A 70 -5.67 -3.96 5.54
CA VAL A 70 -6.01 -4.63 4.27
C VAL A 70 -7.48 -5.06 4.20
N TYR A 71 -8.09 -5.36 5.34
CA TYR A 71 -9.52 -5.69 5.44
C TYR A 71 -10.38 -4.48 5.86
N GLN A 72 -9.81 -3.28 5.89
CA GLN A 72 -10.56 -2.08 6.26
C GLN A 72 -11.72 -1.86 5.30
N THR A 73 -12.87 -1.53 5.88
CA THR A 73 -14.07 -1.14 5.13
C THR A 73 -14.50 0.28 5.51
N HIS A 74 -15.13 0.96 4.56
CA HIS A 74 -15.74 2.27 4.75
C HIS A 74 -17.21 2.20 4.36
N THR A 75 -18.08 2.63 5.26
CA THR A 75 -19.53 2.71 5.02
C THR A 75 -19.93 4.14 4.72
N SER A 76 -20.54 4.38 3.56
CA SER A 76 -21.06 5.69 3.17
C SER A 76 -22.33 5.52 2.34
N GLY A 77 -23.38 6.30 2.64
CA GLY A 77 -24.65 6.24 1.92
C GLY A 77 -25.28 4.85 1.89
N GLY A 78 -25.20 4.11 3.00
CA GLY A 78 -25.74 2.75 3.14
C GLY A 78 -24.94 1.65 2.41
N ARG A 79 -23.77 1.98 1.84
CA ARG A 79 -22.90 1.01 1.15
C ARG A 79 -21.57 0.86 1.88
N THR A 80 -21.19 -0.38 2.16
CA THR A 80 -19.87 -0.74 2.68
C THR A 80 -18.94 -1.06 1.52
N ARG A 81 -17.74 -0.48 1.51
CA ARG A 81 -16.71 -0.77 0.51
C ARG A 81 -15.39 -1.11 1.19
N HIS A 82 -14.75 -2.17 0.72
CA HIS A 82 -13.36 -2.46 1.08
C HIS A 82 -12.44 -1.42 0.46
N LEU A 83 -11.37 -1.13 1.19
CA LEU A 83 -10.32 -0.23 0.74
C LEU A 83 -9.50 -0.82 -0.41
N TYR A 84 -9.28 -2.14 -0.38
CA TYR A 84 -8.76 -2.94 -1.48
C TYR A 84 -9.78 -4.00 -1.86
N LYS A 85 -10.11 -4.14 -3.14
CA LYS A 85 -11.15 -5.08 -3.61
C LYS A 85 -10.58 -6.35 -4.22
N THR A 86 -9.53 -6.89 -3.59
CA THR A 86 -8.75 -8.02 -4.12
C THR A 86 -8.91 -9.27 -3.26
N LEU A 87 -8.73 -9.16 -1.94
CA LEU A 87 -8.63 -10.33 -1.05
C LEU A 87 -9.94 -11.11 -0.87
N ASP A 88 -11.09 -10.47 -1.09
CA ASP A 88 -12.43 -11.07 -0.99
C ASP A 88 -13.12 -11.20 -2.37
N ASN A 89 -12.32 -11.32 -3.44
CA ASN A 89 -12.81 -11.40 -4.83
C ASN A 89 -12.41 -12.74 -5.49
N PRO A 90 -13.35 -13.69 -5.70
CA PRO A 90 -13.04 -15.00 -6.27
C PRO A 90 -12.41 -14.96 -7.67
N ASP A 91 -12.74 -13.97 -8.49
CA ASP A 91 -12.15 -13.86 -9.83
C ASP A 91 -10.74 -13.31 -9.79
N HIS A 92 -10.46 -12.43 -8.82
CA HIS A 92 -9.09 -12.01 -8.51
C HIS A 92 -8.25 -13.20 -8.01
N ASP A 93 -8.81 -14.06 -7.16
CA ASP A 93 -8.12 -15.25 -6.64
C ASP A 93 -7.77 -16.24 -7.75
N LYS A 94 -8.70 -16.49 -8.68
CA LYS A 94 -8.41 -17.31 -9.86
C LYS A 94 -7.27 -16.74 -10.70
N ARG A 95 -7.26 -15.42 -10.95
CA ARG A 95 -6.17 -14.75 -11.69
C ARG A 95 -4.84 -14.83 -10.95
N TRP A 96 -4.84 -14.60 -9.63
CA TRP A 96 -3.65 -14.72 -8.80
C TRP A 96 -3.05 -16.14 -8.85
N GLU A 97 -3.87 -17.17 -8.67
CA GLU A 97 -3.41 -18.56 -8.73
C GLU A 97 -2.92 -18.94 -10.14
N ALA A 98 -3.60 -18.48 -11.20
CA ALA A 98 -3.21 -18.72 -12.58
C ALA A 98 -1.88 -18.02 -12.97
N ALA A 99 -1.48 -16.96 -12.26
CA ALA A 99 -0.24 -16.24 -12.50
C ALA A 99 1.00 -16.87 -11.84
N LYS A 100 0.84 -17.79 -10.87
CA LYS A 100 1.97 -18.43 -10.18
C LYS A 100 2.88 -19.30 -11.06
N PRO A 101 2.40 -20.02 -12.09
CA PRO A 101 3.27 -20.81 -12.97
C PRO A 101 4.15 -19.96 -13.89
N ASP A 102 5.43 -20.33 -14.02
CA ASP A 102 6.49 -19.61 -14.77
C ASP A 102 6.37 -19.70 -16.31
N LYS A 103 5.25 -19.26 -16.89
CA LYS A 103 5.01 -19.37 -18.34
C LYS A 103 4.17 -18.26 -18.97
N THR A 104 3.81 -17.21 -18.24
CA THR A 104 2.87 -16.17 -18.71
C THR A 104 3.39 -14.76 -18.44
N GLU A 105 2.94 -13.78 -19.22
CA GLU A 105 3.15 -12.36 -18.88
C GLU A 105 2.51 -12.00 -17.52
N GLU A 106 1.45 -12.72 -17.13
CA GLU A 106 0.84 -12.60 -15.81
C GLU A 106 1.78 -13.04 -14.69
N HIS A 107 2.70 -13.98 -14.94
CA HIS A 107 3.74 -14.37 -13.98
C HIS A 107 4.68 -13.22 -13.67
N LEU A 108 5.05 -12.41 -14.66
CA LEU A 108 5.87 -11.21 -14.44
C LEU A 108 5.15 -10.20 -13.55
N ALA A 109 3.82 -10.04 -13.72
CA ALA A 109 3.02 -9.19 -12.86
C ALA A 109 2.93 -9.75 -11.42
N TYR A 110 2.81 -11.07 -11.26
CA TYR A 110 2.86 -11.75 -9.96
C TYR A 110 4.20 -11.50 -9.24
N GLU A 111 5.32 -11.74 -9.92
CA GLU A 111 6.67 -11.55 -9.37
C GLU A 111 6.94 -10.08 -9.01
N ALA A 112 6.52 -9.14 -9.86
CA ALA A 112 6.65 -7.72 -9.59
C ALA A 112 5.84 -7.31 -8.34
N ALA A 113 4.62 -7.85 -8.19
CA ALA A 113 3.77 -7.57 -7.05
C ALA A 113 4.34 -8.15 -5.73
N ILE A 114 4.86 -9.38 -5.75
CA ILE A 114 5.56 -9.98 -4.59
C ILE A 114 6.83 -9.21 -4.25
N THR A 115 7.58 -8.75 -5.24
CA THR A 115 8.78 -7.93 -5.05
C THR A 115 8.44 -6.60 -4.38
N ALA A 116 7.44 -5.87 -4.88
CA ALA A 116 6.97 -4.62 -4.29
C ALA A 116 6.46 -4.80 -2.86
N ALA A 117 5.71 -5.88 -2.60
CA ALA A 117 5.28 -6.26 -1.26
C ALA A 117 6.46 -6.52 -0.33
N GLY A 118 7.49 -7.22 -0.81
CA GLY A 118 8.73 -7.46 -0.09
C GLY A 118 9.43 -6.16 0.28
N HIS A 119 9.62 -5.26 -0.68
CA HIS A 119 10.26 -3.96 -0.47
C HIS A 119 9.55 -3.12 0.58
N ALA A 120 8.22 -3.05 0.52
CA ALA A 120 7.43 -2.27 1.48
C ALA A 120 7.40 -2.88 2.88
N LEU A 121 7.22 -4.21 3.00
CA LEU A 121 7.06 -4.86 4.31
C LEU A 121 8.38 -5.09 5.04
N CYS A 122 9.49 -5.22 4.31
CA CYS A 122 10.80 -5.56 4.86
C CYS A 122 11.76 -4.39 4.94
N ASP A 123 11.28 -3.17 4.67
CA ASP A 123 12.08 -1.94 4.70
C ASP A 123 13.33 -2.02 3.79
N THR A 124 13.17 -2.63 2.61
CA THR A 124 14.25 -2.80 1.63
C THR A 124 14.09 -1.95 0.37
N GLY A 125 13.03 -1.14 0.28
CA GLY A 125 12.84 -0.19 -0.81
C GLY A 125 12.45 1.20 -0.32
N ASP A 126 12.67 2.21 -1.16
CA ASP A 126 12.30 3.59 -0.85
C ASP A 126 10.81 3.83 -1.10
N ASN A 127 10.10 4.42 -0.13
CA ASN A 127 8.73 4.87 -0.30
C ASN A 127 8.66 5.99 -1.37
N PRO A 128 8.02 5.77 -2.54
CA PRO A 128 8.01 6.77 -3.61
C PRO A 128 7.29 8.07 -3.23
N MET A 129 6.31 8.00 -2.32
CA MET A 129 5.50 9.15 -1.92
C MET A 129 6.17 10.00 -0.83
N ARG A 130 6.96 9.38 0.05
CA ARG A 130 7.73 10.08 1.12
C ARG A 130 6.87 10.96 2.04
N CYS A 131 5.58 10.67 2.18
CA CYS A 131 4.60 11.47 2.92
C CYS A 131 3.67 10.58 3.76
N GLY A 132 2.75 11.22 4.49
CA GLY A 132 1.75 10.59 5.39
C GLY A 132 0.74 9.66 4.70
N PRO A 133 -0.49 9.48 5.22
CA PRO A 133 -1.42 8.51 4.64
C PRO A 133 -1.70 8.86 3.19
N VAL A 134 -1.49 7.87 2.32
CA VAL A 134 -1.65 8.01 0.88
C VAL A 134 -2.92 7.30 0.43
N THR A 135 -3.69 7.97 -0.42
CA THR A 135 -4.69 7.31 -1.26
C THR A 135 -4.28 7.44 -2.71
N PHE A 136 -4.85 6.60 -3.57
CA PHE A 136 -4.65 6.70 -4.99
C PHE A 136 -5.94 6.51 -5.77
N CYS A 137 -5.92 6.90 -7.04
CA CYS A 137 -6.98 6.68 -7.99
C CYS A 137 -6.43 6.68 -9.42
N ALA A 138 -6.97 5.83 -10.29
CA ALA A 138 -6.61 5.84 -11.71
C ALA A 138 -7.18 7.06 -12.46
N LEU A 139 -8.23 7.69 -11.92
CA LEU A 139 -8.89 8.85 -12.52
C LEU A 139 -8.44 10.16 -11.87
N ASN A 140 -8.45 11.24 -12.65
CA ASN A 140 -8.30 12.60 -12.16
C ASN A 140 -9.23 13.53 -12.95
N PRO A 141 -10.20 14.22 -12.29
CA PRO A 141 -10.44 14.23 -10.85
C PRO A 141 -11.01 12.91 -10.32
N CYS A 142 -10.72 12.63 -9.06
CA CYS A 142 -11.28 11.49 -8.34
C CYS A 142 -11.41 11.84 -6.86
N SER A 143 -12.59 11.58 -6.28
CA SER A 143 -12.94 11.97 -4.91
C SER A 143 -11.97 11.46 -3.86
N SER A 144 -11.40 10.26 -4.05
CA SER A 144 -10.39 9.70 -3.15
C SER A 144 -9.14 10.57 -3.06
N THR A 145 -8.79 11.28 -4.14
CA THR A 145 -7.57 12.10 -4.26
C THR A 145 -7.86 13.61 -4.21
N SER A 146 -9.00 13.98 -3.63
CA SER A 146 -9.46 15.36 -3.50
C SER A 146 -9.58 15.76 -2.03
N SER A 147 -9.29 17.02 -1.72
CA SER A 147 -9.53 17.59 -0.39
C SER A 147 -11.01 17.53 -0.02
N ASN A 148 -11.28 17.43 1.28
CA ASN A 148 -12.63 17.51 1.83
C ASN A 148 -12.59 18.20 3.21
N ARG A 149 -13.75 18.38 3.83
CA ARG A 149 -13.88 19.10 5.11
C ARG A 149 -13.10 18.52 6.31
N TYR A 150 -12.50 17.33 6.17
CA TYR A 150 -11.75 16.64 7.23
C TYR A 150 -10.27 16.46 6.91
N TRP A 151 -9.88 16.57 5.62
CA TRP A 151 -8.53 16.27 5.15
C TRP A 151 -8.17 17.16 3.97
N CYS A 152 -6.96 17.72 4.00
CA CYS A 152 -6.40 18.48 2.89
C CYS A 152 -5.36 17.64 2.14
N VAL A 153 -5.43 17.68 0.81
CA VAL A 153 -4.36 17.14 -0.04
C VAL A 153 -3.17 18.08 0.07
N ALA A 154 -2.13 17.64 0.77
CA ALA A 154 -0.87 18.38 0.90
C ALA A 154 -0.02 18.25 -0.36
N GLU A 155 -0.06 17.07 -0.98
CA GLU A 155 0.70 16.77 -2.18
C GLU A 155 -0.04 15.78 -3.07
N LYS A 156 0.05 15.96 -4.39
CA LYS A 156 -0.52 15.05 -5.38
C LYS A 156 0.49 14.79 -6.48
N ARG A 157 0.76 13.52 -6.78
CA ARG A 157 1.69 13.09 -7.83
C ARG A 157 1.06 12.04 -8.72
N LYS A 158 1.46 12.02 -9.99
CA LYS A 158 1.12 10.93 -10.91
C LYS A 158 2.32 9.98 -10.99
N ILE A 159 2.10 8.69 -10.72
CA ILE A 159 3.11 7.64 -10.86
C ILE A 159 2.44 6.50 -11.63
N GLY A 160 2.94 6.20 -12.83
CA GLY A 160 2.23 5.34 -13.79
C GLY A 160 0.87 5.95 -14.18
N ASN A 161 -0.18 5.14 -14.17
CA ASN A 161 -1.56 5.56 -14.42
C ASN A 161 -2.30 6.01 -13.17
N HIS A 162 -1.69 5.92 -11.99
CA HIS A 162 -2.29 6.34 -10.73
C HIS A 162 -1.93 7.78 -10.35
N TRP A 163 -2.91 8.46 -9.80
CA TRP A 163 -2.73 9.68 -9.02
C TRP A 163 -2.69 9.31 -7.55
N PHE A 164 -1.58 9.59 -6.89
CA PHE A 164 -1.40 9.42 -5.45
C PHE A 164 -1.54 10.77 -4.76
N ALA A 165 -2.22 10.81 -3.62
CA ALA A 165 -2.45 12.00 -2.82
C ALA A 165 -2.05 11.76 -1.37
N CYS A 166 -1.22 12.64 -0.83
CA CYS A 166 -0.85 12.72 0.57
C CYS A 166 -1.86 13.59 1.32
N PHE A 167 -2.33 13.12 2.47
CA PHE A 167 -3.29 13.84 3.28
C PHE A 167 -2.71 14.32 4.60
N GLU A 168 -3.10 15.52 4.98
CA GLU A 168 -2.88 16.07 6.30
C GLU A 168 -4.24 16.32 6.97
N LYS A 169 -4.33 15.97 8.25
CA LYS A 169 -5.55 16.19 9.03
C LYS A 169 -5.71 17.69 9.23
N HIS A 170 -6.84 18.24 8.78
CA HIS A 170 -7.13 19.66 8.91
C HIS A 170 -8.55 19.86 9.42
N PHE A 171 -8.73 20.81 10.34
CA PHE A 171 -10.04 21.22 10.84
C PHE A 171 -10.38 22.57 10.21
N GLY A 172 -11.10 22.56 9.08
CA GLY A 172 -11.47 23.77 8.35
C GLY A 172 -11.47 23.57 6.84
N GLN A 173 -11.60 24.66 6.08
CA GLN A 173 -11.35 24.63 4.64
C GLN A 173 -9.85 24.47 4.36
N CYS A 174 -9.56 23.58 3.42
CA CYS A 174 -8.39 23.66 2.56
C CYS A 174 -8.66 24.79 1.55
#